data_AF-A0AA91Z620-F1
#
_entry.id   AF-A0AA91Z620-F1
#
_cell.length_a   1.000
_cell.length_b   1.000
_cell.length_c   1.000
_cell.angle_alpha   90.00
_cell.angle_beta   90.00
_cell.angle_gamma   90.00
#
_symmetry.space_group_name_H-M   'P 1'
#
loop_
_entity.id
_entity.type
_entity.pdbx_description
1 polymer ?
#
loop_
_entity_poly.entity_id
_entity_poly.type
_entity_poly.pdbx_seq_one_letter_code
_entity_poly.pdbx_strand_id
1 'polypeptide(L)'
;MVAAKKQKKTIESINSRLALVMKSGKYCLGYKQTLKTLRQGKAKLVIIAKNAPPLRKSEIEYYALLAKTGVHHYSGNNIELGTACGK
;
A
#
# COMPACT_ATOMS: atom_id res chain seq x y z
N MET A 1 -25.89 10.29 -5.41
CA MET A 1 -24.65 9.98 -6.16
C MET A 1 -23.38 10.76 -5.74
N VAL A 2 -23.36 11.51 -4.63
CA VAL A 2 -22.21 12.37 -4.24
C VAL A 2 -21.05 11.58 -3.60
N ALA A 3 -21.34 10.51 -2.84
CA ALA A 3 -20.33 9.74 -2.12
C ALA A 3 -19.35 8.99 -3.05
N ALA A 4 -19.84 8.38 -4.13
CA ALA A 4 -19.02 7.65 -5.10
C ALA A 4 -18.04 8.57 -5.85
N LYS A 5 -18.44 9.82 -6.15
CA LYS A 5 -17.60 10.82 -6.82
C LYS A 5 -16.44 11.29 -5.94
N LYS A 6 -16.66 11.34 -4.62
CA LYS A 6 -15.63 11.70 -3.63
C LYS A 6 -14.58 10.60 -3.47
N GLN A 7 -15.02 9.34 -3.38
CA GLN A 7 -14.13 8.17 -3.32
C GLN A 7 -13.21 8.08 -4.56
N LYS A 8 -13.76 8.31 -5.76
CA LYS A 8 -12.99 8.25 -7.00
C LYS A 8 -11.86 9.30 -7.05
N LYS A 9 -12.12 10.53 -6.58
CA LYS A 9 -11.09 11.59 -6.45
C LYS A 9 -9.98 11.22 -5.47
N THR A 10 -10.30 10.57 -4.36
CA THR A 10 -9.28 10.14 -3.37
C THR A 10 -8.37 9.06 -3.96
N ILE A 11 -8.92 8.13 -4.74
CA ILE A 11 -8.16 7.06 -5.42
C ILE A 11 -7.19 7.65 -6.45
N GLU A 12 -7.67 8.57 -7.30
CA GLU A 12 -6.82 9.27 -8.27
C GLU A 12 -5.66 10.01 -7.57
N SER A 13 -5.93 10.66 -6.44
CA SER A 13 -4.89 11.35 -5.67
C SER A 13 -3.80 10.42 -5.14
N ILE A 14 -4.16 9.21 -4.68
CA ILE A 14 -3.20 8.21 -4.21
C ILE A 14 -2.33 7.69 -5.35
N ASN A 15 -2.92 7.45 -6.53
CA ASN A 15 -2.19 6.96 -7.69
C ASN A 15 -1.14 7.97 -8.18
N SER A 16 -1.47 9.26 -8.21
CA SER A 16 -0.49 10.31 -8.53
C SER A 16 0.67 10.36 -7.52
N ARG A 17 0.38 10.17 -6.23
CA ARG A 17 1.42 10.12 -5.18
C ARG A 17 2.28 8.87 -5.29
N LEU A 18 1.68 7.72 -5.60
CA LEU A 18 2.39 6.46 -5.85
C LEU A 18 3.38 6.58 -7.01
N ALA A 19 2.96 7.17 -8.13
CA ALA A 19 3.82 7.40 -9.28
C ALA A 19 5.07 8.23 -8.93
N LEU A 20 4.93 9.26 -8.08
CA LEU A 20 6.05 10.08 -7.62
C LEU A 20 7.04 9.26 -6.77
N VAL A 21 6.51 8.46 -5.83
CA VAL A 21 7.34 7.58 -4.98
C VAL A 21 8.07 6.54 -5.81
N MET A 22 7.45 5.99 -6.85
CA MET A 22 8.09 5.02 -7.73
C MET A 22 9.21 5.63 -8.57
N LYS A 23 9.09 6.90 -8.94
CA LYS A 23 10.10 7.61 -9.74
C LYS A 23 11.34 8.01 -8.94
N SER A 24 11.19 8.40 -7.67
CA SER A 24 12.27 9.05 -6.90
C SER A 24 12.48 8.49 -5.49
N GLY A 25 11.52 7.72 -4.98
CA GLY A 25 11.53 7.18 -3.63
C GLY A 25 12.18 5.80 -3.53
N LYS A 26 12.55 5.42 -2.31
CA LYS A 26 12.93 4.05 -1.98
C LYS A 26 11.67 3.24 -1.67
N TYR A 27 11.46 2.16 -2.39
CA TYR A 27 10.30 1.28 -2.22
C TYR A 27 10.72 -0.19 -2.21
N CYS A 28 9.82 -1.04 -1.73
CA CYS A 28 9.95 -2.49 -1.76
C CYS A 28 8.59 -3.06 -2.14
N LEU A 29 8.58 -4.09 -2.99
CA LEU A 29 7.36 -4.73 -3.48
C LEU A 29 7.33 -6.20 -3.05
N GLY A 30 6.13 -6.67 -2.72
CA GLY A 30 5.90 -8.07 -2.38
C GLY A 30 6.01 -8.38 -0.88
N TYR A 31 5.19 -9.33 -0.45
CA TYR A 31 4.94 -9.66 0.96
C TYR A 31 6.21 -10.00 1.78
N LYS A 32 7.10 -10.87 1.26
CA LYS A 32 8.33 -11.27 1.99
C LYS A 32 9.25 -10.07 2.25
N GLN A 33 9.38 -9.19 1.26
CA GLN A 33 10.25 -8.01 1.38
C GLN A 33 9.63 -6.96 2.31
N THR A 34 8.31 -6.76 2.24
CA THR A 34 7.57 -5.89 3.17
C THR A 34 7.73 -6.34 4.62
N LEU A 35 7.63 -7.63 4.92
CA LEU A 35 7.87 -8.13 6.28
C LEU A 35 9.32 -7.90 6.73
N LYS A 36 10.30 -8.08 5.83
CA LYS A 36 11.71 -7.81 6.14
C LYS A 36 11.94 -6.32 6.46
N THR A 37 11.37 -5.40 5.69
CA THR A 37 11.54 -3.96 5.92
C THR A 37 10.79 -3.45 7.15
N LEU A 38 9.62 -4.02 7.44
CA LEU A 38 8.88 -3.78 8.69
C LEU A 38 9.68 -4.22 9.91
N ARG A 39 10.22 -5.45 9.92
CA ARG A 39 11.07 -5.94 11.03
C ARG A 39 12.34 -5.12 11.23
N GLN A 40 12.88 -4.53 10.16
CA GLN A 40 14.04 -3.65 10.22
C GLN A 40 13.70 -2.20 10.62
N GLY A 41 12.41 -1.85 10.78
CA GLY A 41 11.98 -0.48 11.09
C GLY A 41 12.26 0.53 9.98
N LYS A 42 12.49 0.08 8.74
CA LYS A 42 12.81 0.96 7.59
C LYS A 42 11.57 1.39 6.81
N ALA A 43 10.47 0.65 6.95
CA ALA A 43 9.22 0.98 6.29
C ALA A 43 8.58 2.22 6.95
N LYS A 44 8.19 3.21 6.13
CA LYS A 44 7.47 4.42 6.59
C LYS A 44 5.97 4.35 6.35
N LEU A 45 5.56 3.60 5.32
CA LEU A 45 4.18 3.38 4.93
C LEU A 45 4.07 2.00 4.27
N VAL A 46 2.99 1.28 4.55
CA VAL A 46 2.64 0.02 3.88
C VAL A 46 1.31 0.18 3.17
N ILE A 47 1.24 -0.28 1.92
CA ILE A 47 0.03 -0.23 1.09
C ILE A 47 -0.41 -1.67 0.81
N ILE A 48 -1.68 -1.98 1.12
CA ILE A 48 -2.24 -3.33 0.97
C ILE A 48 -3.35 -3.29 -0.07
N ALA A 49 -3.25 -4.16 -1.08
CA ALA A 49 -4.30 -4.32 -2.08
C ALA A 49 -5.59 -4.91 -1.48
N LYS A 50 -6.75 -4.58 -2.05
CA LYS A 50 -8.05 -5.03 -1.58
C LYS A 50 -8.21 -6.55 -1.55
N ASN A 51 -7.64 -7.25 -2.53
CA ASN A 51 -7.74 -8.71 -2.67
C ASN A 51 -6.60 -9.49 -1.99
N ALA A 52 -5.81 -8.84 -1.11
CA ALA A 52 -4.81 -9.56 -0.34
C ALA A 52 -5.47 -10.60 0.59
N PRO A 53 -4.95 -11.84 0.69
CA PRO A 53 -5.51 -12.86 1.57
C PRO A 53 -5.59 -12.37 3.03
N PRO A 54 -6.69 -12.65 3.75
CA PRO A 54 -6.95 -12.07 5.07
C PRO A 54 -5.87 -12.39 6.09
N LEU A 55 -5.29 -13.60 6.04
CA LEU A 55 -4.19 -13.99 6.93
C LEU A 55 -2.95 -13.11 6.72
N ARG A 56 -2.54 -12.88 5.47
CA ARG A 56 -1.37 -12.04 5.13
C ARG A 56 -1.64 -10.57 5.47
N LYS A 57 -2.86 -10.11 5.25
CA LYS A 57 -3.28 -8.74 5.60
C LYS A 57 -3.16 -8.51 7.11
N SER A 58 -3.74 -9.41 7.91
CA SER A 58 -3.70 -9.34 9.38
C SER A 58 -2.27 -9.38 9.91
N GLU A 59 -1.43 -10.24 9.33
CA GLU A 59 -0.02 -10.33 9.70
C GLU A 59 0.75 -9.04 9.39
N ILE A 60 0.59 -8.47 8.18
CA ILE A 60 1.23 -7.19 7.82
C ILE A 60 0.77 -6.08 8.77
N GLU A 61 -0.53 -5.99 9.06
CA GLU A 61 -1.10 -4.99 9.98
C GLU A 61 -0.53 -5.12 11.39
N TYR A 62 -0.40 -6.36 11.88
CA TYR A 62 0.21 -6.63 13.18
C TYR A 62 1.67 -6.16 13.24
N TYR A 63 2.49 -6.51 12.25
CA TYR A 63 3.88 -6.04 12.21
C TYR A 63 3.99 -4.52 12.01
N ALA A 64 3.09 -3.93 11.23
CA ALA A 64 3.05 -2.48 11.04
C ALA A 64 2.67 -1.76 12.34
N LEU A 65 1.75 -2.30 13.13
CA LEU A 65 1.40 -1.78 14.45
C LEU A 65 2.60 -1.80 15.40
N LEU A 66 3.31 -2.93 15.48
CA LEU A 66 4.53 -3.05 16.30
C LEU A 66 5.63 -2.07 15.85
N ALA A 67 5.79 -1.90 14.54
CA ALA A 67 6.77 -0.99 13.95
C ALA A 67 6.29 0.48 13.92
N LYS A 68 5.11 0.80 14.46
CA LYS A 68 4.48 2.15 14.39
C LYS A 68 4.43 2.71 12.96
N THR A 69 4.26 1.84 11.98
CA THR A 69 4.24 2.17 10.55
C THR A 69 2.80 2.35 10.08
N GLY A 70 2.53 3.40 9.30
CA GLY A 70 1.20 3.62 8.74
C GLY A 70 0.81 2.52 7.75
N VAL A 71 -0.45 2.08 7.80
CA VAL A 71 -1.03 1.15 6.83
C VAL A 71 -2.13 1.86 6.04
N HIS A 72 -2.07 1.75 4.71
CA HIS A 72 -3.09 2.29 3.83
C HIS A 72 -3.72 1.15 3.02
N HIS A 73 -5.03 0.95 3.19
CA HIS A 73 -5.79 0.01 2.36
C HIS A 73 -6.07 0.63 1.00
N TYR A 74 -5.43 0.08 -0.03
CA TYR A 74 -5.71 0.44 -1.40
C TYR A 74 -7.06 -0.16 -1.82
N SER A 75 -7.91 0.66 -2.44
CA SER A 75 -9.25 0.25 -2.86
C SER A 75 -9.23 -0.74 -4.03
N GLY A 76 -8.16 -0.74 -4.82
CA GLY A 76 -8.00 -1.59 -5.98
C GLY A 76 -7.39 -2.97 -5.67
N ASN A 77 -7.41 -3.84 -6.67
CA ASN A 77 -6.78 -5.16 -6.59
C ASN A 77 -5.25 -5.07 -6.75
N ASN A 78 -4.57 -6.20 -6.62
CA ASN A 78 -3.12 -6.31 -6.79
C ASN A 78 -2.62 -5.90 -8.18
N ILE A 79 -3.39 -6.15 -9.25
CA ILE A 79 -3.04 -5.77 -10.62
C ILE A 79 -3.09 -4.25 -10.76
N GLU A 80 -4.18 -3.62 -10.35
CA GLU A 80 -4.37 -2.17 -10.37
C GLU A 80 -3.32 -1.45 -9.51
N LEU A 81 -2.97 -2.03 -8.36
CA LEU A 81 -1.89 -1.50 -7.51
C LEU A 81 -0.54 -1.61 -8.22
N GLY A 82 -0.25 -2.73 -8.88
CA GLY A 82 0.97 -2.93 -9.68
C GLY A 82 1.08 -1.89 -10.80
N THR A 83 0.00 -1.73 -11.57
CA THR A 83 -0.08 -0.74 -12.65
C THR A 83 0.08 0.69 -12.13
N ALA A 84 -0.53 1.03 -11.00
CA ALA A 84 -0.34 2.34 -10.35
C ALA A 84 1.11 2.56 -9.88
N CYS A 85 1.84 1.48 -9.60
CA CYS A 85 3.27 1.51 -9.29
C CYS A 85 4.18 1.49 -10.53
N GLY A 86 3.62 1.40 -11.75
CA GLY A 86 4.38 1.26 -13.00
C GLY A 86 5.04 -0.11 -13.16
N LYS A 87 4.40 -1.16 -12.65
CA LYS A 87 4.83 -2.57 -12.71
C LYS A 87 3.79 -3.47 -13.34
#